data_AF-A0A974P2A5-F1
#
_entry.id   AF-A0A974P2A5-F1
#
_cell.length_a   1.000
_cell.length_b   1.000
_cell.length_c   1.000
_cell.angle_alpha   90.00
_cell.angle_beta   90.00
_cell.angle_gamma   90.00
#
_symmetry.space_group_name_H-M   'P 1'
#
loop_
_entity.id
_entity.type
_entity.pdbx_description
1 polymer ?
#
loop_
_entity_poly.entity_id
_entity_poly.type
_entity_poly.pdbx_seq_one_letter_code
_entity_poly.pdbx_strand_id
1 'polypeptide(L)'
;MEKHQLSKHLKFNSEVTSAAWDDGAALWRIGLGDGSTVTAETFVTAWGQLNRPKVPPIPGRDDFAGVAFHSAQWDASVDLTGKRVAVIGNGASAVQFVPEVAKLASQLTLFQRSPNWIVPRMNRPYTDAEKARFRAEPGFMAKVRGDIFEMAEARLEAKRAGTLPVEEVPIPLAHLHAQVTDPDLRAKLTPDYEIGCKRVLISNDFYPALTQPNVTLVTEAIARMTPRGVVDSEGREHEVDVVIYATGFETRSFVGDTGVTGVNGLRLSDVWIDGPEAYLGLSVTGFPIFSCCTGRTRTWGTTPSST
;
A
#
# COMPACT_ATOMS: atom_id res chain seq x y z
N MET A 1 -3.17 2.87 -22.98
CA MET A 1 -3.97 1.85 -23.71
C MET A 1 -3.91 2.06 -25.21
N GLU A 2 -4.13 3.28 -25.71
CA GLU A 2 -4.19 3.59 -27.14
C GLU A 2 -2.82 3.50 -27.85
N LYS A 3 -1.75 4.06 -27.26
CA LYS A 3 -0.36 3.97 -27.74
C LYS A 3 0.09 2.53 -28.08
N HIS A 4 -0.43 1.53 -27.36
CA HIS A 4 -0.06 0.11 -27.51
C HIS A 4 -1.23 -0.76 -27.97
N GLN A 5 -2.36 -0.18 -28.37
CA GLN A 5 -3.55 -0.88 -28.87
C GLN A 5 -4.06 -2.01 -27.95
N LEU A 6 -3.95 -1.84 -26.63
CA LEU A 6 -4.27 -2.90 -25.66
C LEU A 6 -5.77 -3.12 -25.47
N SER A 7 -6.61 -2.16 -25.83
CA SER A 7 -8.05 -2.18 -25.51
C SER A 7 -8.76 -3.44 -26.01
N LYS A 8 -8.40 -3.96 -27.19
CA LYS A 8 -8.97 -5.19 -27.77
C LYS A 8 -8.57 -6.48 -27.05
N HIS A 9 -7.57 -6.41 -26.17
CA HIS A 9 -7.03 -7.54 -25.42
C HIS A 9 -7.45 -7.53 -23.94
N LEU A 10 -8.19 -6.51 -23.49
CA LEU A 10 -8.57 -6.31 -22.10
C LEU A 10 -10.08 -6.49 -21.94
N LYS A 11 -10.46 -7.29 -20.94
CA LYS A 11 -11.84 -7.38 -20.45
C LYS A 11 -11.90 -6.71 -19.08
N PHE A 12 -12.56 -5.55 -19.02
CA PHE A 12 -12.80 -4.83 -17.76
C PHE A 12 -14.01 -5.40 -17.04
N ASN A 13 -14.13 -5.09 -15.74
CA ASN A 13 -15.25 -5.55 -14.90
C ASN A 13 -15.45 -7.07 -14.96
N SER A 14 -14.35 -7.81 -15.15
CA SER A 14 -14.34 -9.26 -15.34
C SER A 14 -13.36 -9.86 -14.33
N GLU A 15 -13.85 -10.13 -13.13
CA GLU A 15 -13.04 -10.74 -12.07
C GLU A 15 -12.80 -12.22 -12.40
N VAL A 16 -11.56 -12.69 -12.22
CA VAL A 16 -11.21 -14.11 -12.29
C VAL A 16 -11.51 -14.75 -10.94
N THR A 17 -12.45 -15.70 -10.92
CA THR A 17 -12.92 -16.37 -9.69
C THR A 17 -12.30 -17.75 -9.51
N SER A 18 -11.88 -18.40 -10.59
CA SER A 18 -11.18 -19.69 -10.55
C SER A 18 -10.23 -19.88 -11.73
N ALA A 19 -9.23 -20.72 -11.55
CA ALA A 19 -8.36 -21.18 -12.63
C ALA A 19 -7.94 -22.64 -12.36
N ALA A 20 -8.32 -23.56 -13.24
CA ALA A 20 -8.00 -24.97 -13.12
C ALA A 20 -7.22 -25.46 -14.35
N TRP A 21 -6.13 -26.16 -14.12
CA TRP A 21 -5.39 -26.86 -15.17
C TRP A 21 -6.16 -28.11 -15.59
N ASP A 22 -6.38 -28.27 -16.89
CA ASP A 22 -6.96 -29.46 -17.51
C ASP A 22 -5.84 -30.33 -18.07
N ASP A 23 -5.49 -31.41 -17.35
CA ASP A 23 -4.41 -32.33 -17.73
C ASP A 23 -4.68 -33.03 -19.07
N GLY A 24 -5.95 -33.28 -19.42
CA GLY A 24 -6.32 -33.95 -20.67
C GLY A 24 -6.20 -33.03 -21.89
N ALA A 25 -6.51 -31.74 -21.71
CA ALA A 25 -6.47 -30.74 -22.77
C ALA A 25 -5.17 -29.92 -22.81
N ALA A 26 -4.32 -30.02 -21.78
CA ALA A 26 -3.12 -29.19 -21.58
C ALA A 26 -3.40 -27.67 -21.63
N LEU A 27 -4.50 -27.25 -21.00
CA LEU A 27 -4.98 -25.87 -21.00
C LEU A 27 -5.48 -25.46 -19.60
N TRP A 28 -5.37 -24.18 -19.29
CA TRP A 28 -6.07 -23.55 -18.18
C TRP A 28 -7.53 -23.28 -18.55
N ARG A 29 -8.45 -23.63 -17.64
CA ARG A 29 -9.85 -23.21 -17.63
C ARG A 29 -10.04 -22.14 -16.56
N ILE A 30 -10.37 -20.93 -16.97
CA ILE A 30 -10.42 -19.74 -16.12
C ILE A 30 -11.88 -19.29 -16.01
N GLY A 31 -12.45 -19.38 -14.81
CA GLY A 31 -13.79 -18.92 -14.51
C GLY A 31 -13.82 -17.42 -14.21
N LEU A 32 -14.86 -16.75 -14.70
CA LEU A 32 -15.11 -15.32 -14.50
C LEU A 32 -16.31 -15.10 -13.58
N GLY A 33 -16.38 -13.91 -12.97
CA GLY A 33 -17.45 -13.53 -12.04
C GLY A 33 -18.87 -13.51 -12.65
N ASP A 34 -18.99 -13.44 -13.97
CA ASP A 34 -20.27 -13.56 -14.70
C ASP A 34 -20.70 -15.01 -14.96
N GLY A 35 -19.91 -15.99 -14.49
CA GLY A 35 -20.14 -17.42 -14.70
C GLY A 35 -19.60 -17.96 -16.03
N SER A 36 -19.03 -17.11 -16.89
CA SER A 36 -18.39 -17.55 -18.13
C SER A 36 -17.00 -18.15 -17.88
N THR A 37 -16.51 -18.92 -18.84
CA THR A 37 -15.19 -19.56 -18.79
C THR A 37 -14.38 -19.21 -20.03
N VAL A 38 -13.10 -18.91 -19.83
CA VAL A 38 -12.13 -18.76 -20.92
C VAL A 38 -11.03 -19.82 -20.79
N THR A 39 -10.45 -20.22 -21.91
CA THR A 39 -9.33 -21.18 -21.93
C THR A 39 -8.05 -20.50 -22.39
N ALA A 40 -6.92 -20.91 -21.82
CA ALA A 40 -5.61 -20.41 -22.21
C ALA A 40 -4.52 -21.48 -22.03
N GLU A 41 -3.50 -21.47 -22.88
CA GLU A 41 -2.31 -22.33 -22.69
C GLU A 41 -1.44 -21.85 -21.53
N THR A 42 -1.49 -20.56 -21.24
CA THR A 42 -0.63 -19.88 -20.27
C THR A 42 -1.48 -19.03 -19.33
N PHE A 43 -1.18 -19.06 -18.04
CA PHE A 43 -1.86 -18.24 -17.03
C PHE A 43 -0.87 -17.36 -16.27
N VAL A 44 -0.76 -16.10 -16.69
CA VAL A 44 0.11 -15.09 -16.07
C VAL A 44 -0.73 -14.19 -15.18
N THR A 45 -0.40 -14.16 -13.89
CA THR A 45 -1.08 -13.35 -12.88
C THR A 45 -0.31 -12.05 -12.63
N ALA A 46 -1.03 -10.94 -12.72
CA ALA A 46 -0.53 -9.59 -12.46
C ALA A 46 -1.46 -8.84 -11.49
N TRP A 47 -2.02 -9.56 -10.51
CA TRP A 47 -3.05 -9.01 -9.60
C TRP A 47 -2.49 -8.03 -8.58
N GLY A 48 -1.16 -7.99 -8.40
CA GLY A 48 -0.48 -7.10 -7.45
C GLY A 48 -0.52 -7.61 -6.01
N GLN A 49 0.51 -7.31 -5.22
CA GLN A 49 0.64 -7.80 -3.83
C GLN A 49 -0.21 -7.03 -2.82
N LEU A 50 -0.67 -5.83 -3.17
CA LEU A 50 -1.36 -4.89 -2.29
C LEU A 50 -2.69 -4.47 -2.92
N ASN A 51 -3.58 -5.44 -3.12
CA ASN A 51 -4.82 -5.25 -3.88
C ASN A 51 -6.10 -5.47 -3.05
N ARG A 52 -6.06 -6.27 -1.98
CA ARG A 52 -7.21 -6.54 -1.09
C ARG A 52 -7.13 -5.68 0.18
N PRO A 53 -7.97 -4.64 0.29
CA PRO A 53 -8.04 -3.81 1.49
C PRO A 53 -8.30 -4.63 2.74
N LYS A 54 -7.58 -4.34 3.83
CA LYS A 54 -7.79 -5.01 5.11
C LYS A 54 -8.41 -4.04 6.09
N VAL A 55 -9.70 -4.20 6.37
CA VAL A 55 -10.38 -3.47 7.44
C VAL A 55 -10.32 -4.30 8.72
N PRO A 56 -9.80 -3.77 9.85
CA PRO A 56 -9.71 -4.53 11.09
C PRO A 56 -11.12 -4.86 11.63
N PRO A 57 -11.29 -6.01 12.31
CA PRO A 57 -12.52 -6.32 13.01
C PRO A 57 -12.62 -5.44 14.26
N ILE A 58 -13.36 -4.33 14.17
CA ILE A 58 -13.63 -3.43 15.29
C ILE A 58 -15.06 -3.72 15.78
N PRO A 59 -15.27 -4.03 17.08
CA PRO A 59 -16.62 -4.23 17.61
C PRO A 59 -17.52 -3.00 17.35
N GLY A 60 -18.77 -3.21 16.95
CA GLY A 60 -19.73 -2.12 16.67
C GLY A 60 -19.45 -1.32 15.39
N ARG A 61 -18.50 -1.73 14.54
CA ARG A 61 -18.18 -1.06 13.28
C ARG A 61 -19.39 -0.95 12.35
N ASP A 62 -20.13 -2.04 12.23
CA ASP A 62 -21.25 -2.13 11.28
C ASP A 62 -22.48 -1.33 11.75
N ASP A 63 -22.47 -0.82 13.00
CA ASP A 63 -23.50 0.05 13.58
C ASP A 63 -23.20 1.54 13.38
N PHE A 64 -22.04 1.91 12.81
CA PHE A 64 -21.67 3.31 12.59
C PHE A 64 -22.62 3.98 11.59
N ALA A 65 -23.25 5.09 11.99
CA ALA A 65 -24.26 5.75 11.17
C ALA A 65 -23.67 6.70 10.12
N GLY A 66 -22.38 7.05 10.25
CA GLY A 66 -21.66 7.89 9.30
C GLY A 66 -21.11 7.10 8.10
N VAL A 67 -20.29 7.76 7.29
CA VAL A 67 -19.68 7.13 6.12
C VAL A 67 -18.34 6.51 6.48
N ALA A 68 -18.11 5.24 6.13
CA ALA A 68 -16.84 4.57 6.38
C ALA A 68 -16.31 3.89 5.10
N PHE A 69 -15.06 4.16 4.74
CA PHE A 69 -14.42 3.54 3.58
C PHE A 69 -12.93 3.31 3.77
N HIS A 70 -12.37 2.36 3.03
CA HIS A 70 -10.93 2.13 3.00
C HIS A 70 -10.25 3.06 2.00
N SER A 71 -9.06 3.58 2.33
CA SER A 71 -8.29 4.50 1.49
C SER A 71 -7.99 4.00 0.06
N ALA A 72 -7.98 2.68 -0.15
CA ALA A 72 -7.81 2.05 -1.46
C ALA A 72 -9.11 1.97 -2.29
N GLN A 73 -10.25 2.20 -1.67
CA GLN A 73 -11.58 2.26 -2.25
C GLN A 73 -12.18 3.64 -1.94
N TRP A 74 -11.41 4.68 -2.28
CA TRP A 74 -11.77 6.05 -1.95
C TRP A 74 -13.11 6.43 -2.58
N ASP A 75 -14.06 6.84 -1.76
CA ASP A 75 -15.37 7.31 -2.23
C ASP A 75 -15.29 8.81 -2.54
N ALA A 76 -15.18 9.14 -3.83
CA ALA A 76 -15.09 10.52 -4.31
C ALA A 76 -16.41 11.29 -4.20
N SER A 77 -17.53 10.64 -3.86
CA SER A 77 -18.82 11.30 -3.66
C SER A 77 -18.96 11.96 -2.28
N VAL A 78 -18.08 11.62 -1.34
CA VAL A 78 -18.11 12.12 0.04
C VAL A 78 -17.36 13.45 0.14
N ASP A 79 -18.10 14.53 0.40
CA ASP A 79 -17.50 15.83 0.74
C ASP A 79 -17.03 15.85 2.20
N LEU A 80 -15.73 16.08 2.39
CA LEU A 80 -15.07 16.13 3.70
C LEU A 80 -15.08 17.55 4.29
N THR A 81 -15.48 18.58 3.53
CA THR A 81 -15.48 19.96 4.02
C THR A 81 -16.39 20.13 5.22
N GLY A 82 -15.80 20.62 6.33
CA GLY A 82 -16.51 20.85 7.58
C GLY A 82 -16.93 19.59 8.35
N LYS A 83 -16.57 18.38 7.88
CA LYS A 83 -16.85 17.11 8.55
C LYS A 83 -15.84 16.84 9.66
N ARG A 84 -16.28 16.08 10.68
CA ARG A 84 -15.41 15.44 11.65
C ARG A 84 -14.95 14.10 11.08
N VAL A 85 -13.64 13.92 10.91
CA VAL A 85 -13.08 12.76 10.20
C VAL A 85 -12.17 11.96 11.12
N ALA A 86 -12.43 10.67 11.28
CA ALA A 86 -11.48 9.73 11.87
C ALA A 86 -10.63 9.08 10.80
N VAL A 87 -9.31 9.02 11.01
CA VAL A 87 -8.39 8.22 10.18
C VAL A 87 -7.81 7.11 11.05
N ILE A 88 -8.01 5.85 10.65
CA ILE A 88 -7.50 4.69 11.38
C ILE A 88 -6.28 4.14 10.65
N GLY A 89 -5.10 4.27 11.26
CA GLY A 89 -3.83 3.89 10.68
C GLY A 89 -3.06 5.07 10.09
N ASN A 90 -1.73 4.99 10.16
CA ASN A 90 -0.77 6.04 9.79
C ASN A 90 0.27 5.54 8.76
N GLY A 91 -0.11 4.57 7.92
CA GLY A 91 0.78 3.99 6.90
C GLY A 91 1.05 4.94 5.73
N ALA A 92 1.71 4.43 4.68
CA ALA A 92 2.09 5.22 3.51
C ALA A 92 0.92 5.99 2.88
N SER A 93 -0.27 5.38 2.79
CA SER A 93 -1.48 6.04 2.27
C SER A 93 -1.90 7.22 3.16
N ALA A 94 -1.98 7.03 4.48
CA ALA A 94 -2.36 8.09 5.41
C ALA A 94 -1.39 9.29 5.34
N VAL A 95 -0.09 9.01 5.28
CA VAL A 95 0.95 10.05 5.17
C VAL A 95 0.77 10.94 3.93
N GLN A 96 0.10 10.44 2.88
CA GLN A 96 -0.20 11.19 1.68
C GLN A 96 -1.52 11.98 1.78
N PHE A 97 -2.60 11.37 2.26
CA PHE A 97 -3.92 12.02 2.23
C PHE A 97 -4.25 12.82 3.50
N VAL A 98 -3.69 12.49 4.66
CA VAL A 98 -3.99 13.19 5.94
C VAL A 98 -3.73 14.70 5.83
N PRO A 99 -2.62 15.17 5.23
CA PRO A 99 -2.40 16.62 5.04
C PRO A 99 -3.50 17.30 4.20
N GLU A 100 -4.06 16.61 3.22
CA GLU A 100 -5.14 17.16 2.38
C GLU A 100 -6.50 17.11 3.10
N VAL A 101 -6.78 16.03 3.84
CA VAL A 101 -8.01 15.92 4.65
C VAL A 101 -8.02 16.95 5.78
N ALA A 102 -6.88 17.21 6.42
CA ALA A 102 -6.75 18.20 7.50
C ALA A 102 -7.12 19.62 7.04
N LYS A 103 -6.91 19.96 5.76
CA LYS A 103 -7.30 21.27 5.18
C LYS A 103 -8.82 21.42 5.01
N LEU A 104 -9.56 20.32 4.92
CA LEU A 104 -11.00 20.30 4.62
C LEU A 104 -11.85 20.03 5.87
N ALA A 105 -11.42 19.10 6.72
CA ALA A 105 -12.16 18.66 7.89
C ALA A 105 -12.26 19.75 8.96
N SER A 106 -13.42 19.86 9.62
CA SER A 106 -13.56 20.72 10.80
C SER A 106 -12.76 20.18 11.98
N GLN A 107 -12.65 18.85 12.09
CA GLN A 107 -11.81 18.14 13.04
C GLN A 107 -11.30 16.84 12.40
N LEU A 108 -10.02 16.52 12.55
CA LEU A 108 -9.42 15.25 12.14
C LEU A 108 -8.85 14.52 13.36
N THR A 109 -9.32 13.31 13.63
CA THR A 109 -8.79 12.43 14.67
C THR A 109 -8.01 11.29 14.03
N LEU A 110 -6.69 11.28 14.18
CA LEU A 110 -5.81 10.22 13.67
C LEU A 110 -5.54 9.19 14.75
N PHE A 111 -6.00 7.95 14.56
CA PHE A 111 -5.71 6.82 15.43
C PHE A 111 -4.42 6.13 14.97
N GLN A 112 -3.38 6.25 15.79
CA GLN A 112 -2.05 5.71 15.53
C GLN A 112 -1.71 4.61 16.53
N ARG A 113 -1.58 3.37 16.04
CA ARG A 113 -1.09 2.26 16.87
C ARG A 113 0.43 2.29 17.07
N SER A 114 1.18 2.59 16.02
CA SER A 114 2.64 2.68 16.08
C SER A 114 3.11 3.77 15.12
N PRO A 115 3.98 4.69 15.53
CA PRO A 115 4.55 5.69 14.61
C PRO A 115 5.44 5.03 13.54
N ASN A 116 5.70 5.76 12.45
CA ASN A 116 6.58 5.31 11.37
C ASN A 116 7.79 6.25 11.25
N TRP A 117 8.94 5.71 10.83
CA TRP A 117 10.09 6.52 10.42
C TRP A 117 9.73 7.29 9.14
N ILE A 118 9.81 8.62 9.19
CA ILE A 118 9.51 9.52 8.06
C ILE A 118 10.74 10.35 7.72
N VAL A 119 11.17 10.29 6.46
CA VAL A 119 12.27 11.11 5.93
C VAL A 119 11.74 12.21 5.01
N PRO A 120 12.49 13.33 4.83
CA PRO A 120 12.07 14.39 3.94
C PRO A 120 11.95 13.93 2.49
N ARG A 121 10.92 14.45 1.83
CA ARG A 121 10.70 14.27 0.39
C ARG A 121 11.54 15.29 -0.37
N MET A 122 12.59 14.82 -1.03
CA MET A 122 13.43 15.64 -1.92
C MET A 122 12.82 15.83 -3.32
N ASN A 123 11.49 15.95 -3.41
CA ASN A 123 10.80 16.15 -4.67
C ASN A 123 10.70 17.64 -4.97
N ARG A 124 11.23 18.07 -6.11
CA ARG A 124 11.05 19.43 -6.64
C ARG A 124 10.56 19.35 -8.08
N PRO A 125 9.82 20.36 -8.56
CA PRO A 125 9.55 20.48 -9.98
C PRO A 125 10.86 20.45 -10.78
N TYR A 126 10.88 19.70 -11.88
CA TYR A 126 11.94 19.82 -12.86
C TYR A 126 11.85 21.20 -13.51
N THR A 127 13.00 21.86 -13.61
CA THR A 127 13.15 23.12 -14.34
C THR A 127 12.95 22.89 -15.83
N ASP A 128 12.60 23.93 -16.57
CA ASP A 128 12.40 23.80 -18.02
C ASP A 128 13.70 23.48 -18.76
N ALA A 129 14.85 23.91 -18.22
CA ALA A 129 16.16 23.51 -18.71
C ALA A 129 16.41 22.00 -18.57
N GLU A 130 16.05 21.40 -17.43
CA GLU A 130 16.15 19.95 -17.23
C GLU A 130 15.21 19.19 -18.17
N LYS A 131 13.96 19.65 -18.31
CA LYS A 131 13.01 19.06 -19.27
C LYS A 131 13.52 19.17 -20.71
N ALA A 132 14.08 20.31 -21.10
CA ALA A 132 14.67 20.51 -22.42
C ALA A 132 15.84 19.55 -22.65
N ARG A 133 16.72 19.39 -21.66
CA ARG A 133 17.83 18.45 -21.70
C ARG A 133 17.36 17.01 -21.86
N PHE A 134 16.35 16.58 -21.10
CA PHE A 134 15.77 15.25 -21.24
C PHE A 134 15.19 14.97 -22.63
N ARG A 135 14.68 16.00 -23.32
CA ARG A 135 14.16 15.86 -24.70
C ARG A 135 15.28 15.88 -25.74
N ALA A 136 16.32 16.68 -25.52
CA ALA A 136 17.37 16.94 -26.49
C ALA A 136 18.50 15.89 -26.47
N GLU A 137 18.73 15.21 -25.34
CA GLU A 137 19.81 14.25 -25.16
C GLU A 137 19.28 12.81 -25.01
N PRO A 138 19.22 12.00 -26.09
CA PRO A 138 18.61 10.66 -26.09
C PRO A 138 19.23 9.62 -25.13
N GLY A 139 20.30 9.95 -24.39
CA GLY A 139 20.91 9.10 -23.36
C GLY A 139 20.77 9.63 -21.93
N PHE A 140 20.35 10.88 -21.75
CA PHE A 140 20.37 11.52 -20.43
C PHE A 140 19.34 10.90 -19.47
N MET A 141 18.14 10.59 -19.97
CA MET A 141 17.14 9.81 -19.21
C MET A 141 17.66 8.44 -18.80
N ALA A 142 18.35 7.73 -19.70
CA ALA A 142 18.91 6.41 -19.41
C ALA A 142 20.01 6.51 -18.34
N LYS A 143 20.86 7.53 -18.40
CA LYS A 143 21.87 7.80 -17.38
C LYS A 143 21.24 8.05 -16.01
N VAL A 144 20.27 8.97 -15.93
CA VAL A 144 19.59 9.29 -14.66
C VAL A 144 18.92 8.05 -14.06
N ARG A 145 18.29 7.22 -14.91
CA ARG A 145 17.73 5.94 -14.48
C ARG A 145 18.80 4.97 -13.98
N GLY A 146 19.95 4.91 -14.66
CA GLY A 146 21.10 4.12 -14.24
C GLY A 146 21.62 4.56 -12.87
N ASP A 147 21.79 5.87 -12.66
CA ASP A 147 22.25 6.41 -11.38
C ASP A 147 21.28 6.05 -10.23
N ILE A 148 19.97 6.14 -10.46
CA ILE A 148 18.94 5.72 -9.48
C ILE A 148 19.01 4.21 -9.20
N PHE A 149 19.24 3.41 -10.24
CA PHE A 149 19.36 1.96 -10.12
C PHE A 149 20.59 1.57 -9.29
N GLU A 150 21.76 2.12 -9.59
CA GLU A 150 22.99 1.87 -8.83
C GLU A 150 22.86 2.30 -7.37
N MET A 151 22.22 3.45 -7.11
CA MET A 151 21.92 3.88 -5.74
C MET A 151 21.01 2.87 -5.01
N ALA A 152 20.01 2.32 -5.69
CA ALA A 152 19.10 1.33 -5.10
C ALA A 152 19.80 -0.01 -4.84
N GLU A 153 20.62 -0.49 -5.78
CA GLU A 153 21.42 -1.71 -5.62
C GLU A 153 22.44 -1.57 -4.48
N ALA A 154 23.16 -0.45 -4.41
CA ALA A 154 24.10 -0.18 -3.32
C ALA A 154 23.41 -0.21 -1.94
N ARG A 155 22.19 0.36 -1.84
CA ARG A 155 21.39 0.28 -0.60
C ARG A 155 20.94 -1.14 -0.28
N LEU A 156 20.57 -1.93 -1.30
CA LEU A 156 20.20 -3.33 -1.11
C LEU A 156 21.38 -4.15 -0.59
N GLU A 157 22.57 -3.96 -1.16
CA GLU A 157 23.79 -4.63 -0.71
C GLU A 157 24.19 -4.23 0.71
N ALA A 158 24.13 -2.94 1.05
CA ALA A 158 24.33 -2.49 2.43
C ALA A 158 23.36 -3.16 3.40
N LYS A 159 22.09 -3.33 3.00
CA LYS A 159 21.07 -4.04 3.79
C LYS A 159 21.42 -5.51 4.00
N ARG A 160 21.90 -6.19 2.96
CA ARG A 160 22.32 -7.60 3.05
C ARG A 160 23.53 -7.77 3.95
N ALA A 161 24.48 -6.84 3.88
CA ALA A 161 25.69 -6.85 4.69
C ALA A 161 25.43 -6.45 6.16
N GLY A 162 24.21 -6.01 6.51
CA GLY A 162 23.91 -5.46 7.84
C GLY A 162 24.64 -4.14 8.11
N THR A 163 25.20 -3.52 7.07
CA THR A 163 25.95 -2.26 7.12
C THR A 163 25.12 -1.10 6.61
N LEU A 164 23.79 -1.26 6.52
CA LEU A 164 22.89 -0.12 6.32
C LEU A 164 23.32 0.96 7.31
N PRO A 165 23.60 2.18 6.83
CA PRO A 165 24.13 3.20 7.70
C PRO A 165 23.16 3.40 8.87
N VAL A 166 23.63 3.08 10.08
CA VAL A 166 22.98 3.46 11.36
C VAL A 166 22.87 5.00 11.46
N GLU A 167 23.49 5.71 10.51
CA GLU A 167 23.34 7.12 10.17
C GLU A 167 21.95 7.49 9.59
N GLU A 168 21.04 6.54 9.35
CA GLU A 168 19.68 6.83 8.89
C GLU A 168 18.70 7.24 10.01
N VAL A 169 19.03 7.12 11.31
CA VAL A 169 18.16 7.59 12.42
C VAL A 169 18.23 9.11 12.65
N PRO A 170 19.41 9.76 12.59
CA PRO A 170 19.51 11.22 12.73
C PRO A 170 18.65 12.00 11.74
N ILE A 171 18.53 11.54 10.48
CA ILE A 171 17.76 12.23 9.44
C ILE A 171 16.25 12.32 9.77
N PRO A 172 15.51 11.22 9.99
CA PRO A 172 14.09 11.26 10.33
C PRO A 172 13.84 11.89 11.70
N LEU A 173 14.74 11.73 12.68
CA LEU A 173 14.61 12.44 13.95
C LEU A 173 14.80 13.94 13.79
N ALA A 174 15.81 14.39 13.03
CA ALA A 174 16.01 15.80 12.73
C ALA A 174 14.81 16.37 11.95
N HIS A 175 14.27 15.61 11.00
CA HIS A 175 13.05 15.97 10.26
C HIS A 175 11.84 16.14 11.18
N LEU A 176 11.59 15.19 12.09
CA LEU A 176 10.55 15.30 13.11
C LEU A 176 10.76 16.53 14.01
N HIS A 177 11.97 16.70 14.55
CA HIS A 177 12.28 17.79 15.46
C HIS A 177 12.20 19.17 14.80
N ALA A 178 12.52 19.27 13.51
CA ALA A 178 12.41 20.49 12.74
C ALA A 178 10.96 20.91 12.50
N GLN A 179 10.02 19.96 12.42
CA GLN A 179 8.62 20.23 12.06
C GLN A 179 7.66 20.24 13.25
N VAL A 180 7.96 19.51 14.30
CA VAL A 180 7.13 19.43 15.52
C VAL A 180 7.89 20.07 16.65
N THR A 181 7.33 21.07 17.33
CA THR A 181 7.97 21.73 18.50
C THR A 181 7.56 21.11 19.83
N ASP A 182 6.34 20.59 19.93
CA ASP A 182 5.78 19.96 21.12
C ASP A 182 6.52 18.66 21.50
N PRO A 183 7.14 18.58 22.69
CA PRO A 183 7.86 17.39 23.13
C PRO A 183 6.96 16.16 23.31
N ASP A 184 5.70 16.33 23.74
CA ASP A 184 4.79 15.20 23.96
C ASP A 184 4.36 14.59 22.62
N LEU A 185 4.06 15.44 21.64
CA LEU A 185 3.76 15.00 20.28
C LEU A 185 4.98 14.33 19.61
N ARG A 186 6.21 14.84 19.83
CA ARG A 186 7.44 14.17 19.35
C ARG A 186 7.58 12.77 19.94
N ALA A 187 7.34 12.60 21.24
CA ALA A 187 7.42 11.29 21.89
C ALA A 187 6.42 10.30 21.26
N LYS A 188 5.18 10.74 21.02
CA LYS A 188 4.14 9.93 20.34
C LYS A 188 4.47 9.61 18.88
N LEU A 189 5.28 10.43 18.20
CA LEU A 189 5.66 10.27 16.80
C LEU A 189 6.99 9.57 16.58
N THR A 190 7.73 9.27 17.65
CA THR A 190 9.04 8.61 17.58
C THR A 190 8.85 7.09 17.63
N PRO A 191 9.28 6.33 16.59
CA PRO A 191 9.24 4.86 16.61
C PRO A 191 10.12 4.24 17.69
N ASP A 192 9.62 3.14 18.27
CA ASP A 192 10.28 2.29 19.28
C ASP A 192 10.97 1.07 18.66
N TYR A 193 11.06 1.01 17.34
CA TYR A 193 11.65 -0.09 16.59
C TYR A 193 12.76 0.42 15.64
N GLU A 194 13.71 -0.45 15.30
CA GLU A 194 14.86 -0.08 14.47
C GLU A 194 14.45 0.40 13.07
N ILE A 195 15.17 1.39 12.55
CA ILE A 195 14.94 1.87 11.20
C ILE A 195 15.15 0.75 10.17
N GLY A 196 14.24 0.64 9.20
CA GLY A 196 14.27 -0.42 8.20
C GLY A 196 13.52 -1.71 8.56
N CYS A 197 13.09 -1.92 9.82
CA CYS A 197 12.18 -3.02 10.18
C CYS A 197 10.79 -2.87 9.53
N LYS A 198 10.38 -1.63 9.30
CA LYS A 198 9.23 -1.27 8.46
C LYS A 198 9.69 -0.38 7.32
N ARG A 199 8.87 -0.24 6.29
CA ARG A 199 9.12 0.69 5.19
C ARG A 199 9.23 2.11 5.74
N VAL A 200 10.35 2.78 5.48
CA VAL A 200 10.53 4.21 5.75
C VAL A 200 9.60 5.00 4.84
N LEU A 201 8.84 5.91 5.43
CA LEU A 201 7.89 6.76 4.72
C LEU A 201 8.55 8.07 4.31
N ILE A 202 8.04 8.71 3.28
CA ILE A 202 8.65 9.91 2.68
C ILE A 202 7.59 11.01 2.63
N SER A 203 7.75 12.07 3.41
CA SER A 203 6.78 13.19 3.44
C SER A 203 7.36 14.43 4.08
N ASN A 204 6.99 15.60 3.55
CA ASN A 204 7.26 16.90 4.15
C ASN A 204 6.03 17.47 4.86
N ASP A 205 4.83 16.98 4.55
CA ASP A 205 3.57 17.64 4.90
C ASP A 205 2.84 16.94 6.05
N PHE A 206 3.24 15.71 6.39
CA PHE A 206 2.57 14.91 7.41
C PHE A 206 2.75 15.45 8.83
N TYR A 207 3.98 15.74 9.27
CA TYR A 207 4.18 16.30 10.61
C TYR A 207 3.53 17.68 10.78
N PRO A 208 3.67 18.63 9.83
CA PRO A 208 2.94 19.89 9.91
C PRO A 208 1.42 19.72 10.00
N ALA A 209 0.85 18.71 9.33
CA ALA A 209 -0.58 18.42 9.44
C ALA A 209 -0.96 18.03 10.87
N LEU A 210 -0.15 17.23 11.57
CA LEU A 210 -0.42 16.83 12.95
C LEU A 210 -0.27 17.96 13.97
N THR A 211 0.39 19.06 13.60
CA THR A 211 0.49 20.25 14.46
C THR A 211 -0.65 21.25 14.28
N GLN A 212 -1.57 21.00 13.34
CA GLN A 212 -2.71 21.89 13.12
C GLN A 212 -3.71 21.80 14.29
N PRO A 213 -4.37 22.92 14.65
CA PRO A 213 -5.24 22.96 15.82
C PRO A 213 -6.50 22.09 15.70
N ASN A 214 -6.93 21.79 14.47
CA ASN A 214 -8.07 20.91 14.19
C ASN A 214 -7.66 19.42 14.07
N VAL A 215 -6.43 19.06 14.39
CA VAL A 215 -5.92 17.69 14.30
C VAL A 215 -5.61 17.14 15.68
N THR A 216 -6.09 15.93 15.96
CA THR A 216 -5.84 15.22 17.22
C THR A 216 -5.22 13.87 16.92
N LEU A 217 -4.06 13.59 17.53
CA LEU A 217 -3.41 12.29 17.49
C LEU A 217 -3.84 11.46 18.71
N VAL A 218 -4.48 10.31 18.45
CA VAL A 218 -4.88 9.33 19.47
C VAL A 218 -3.96 8.13 19.37
N THR A 219 -3.26 7.82 20.47
CA THR A 219 -2.34 6.68 20.58
C THR A 219 -2.95 5.48 21.28
N GLU A 220 -4.09 5.70 21.92
CA GLU A 220 -4.84 4.68 22.65
C GLU A 220 -5.47 3.69 21.67
N ALA A 221 -5.63 2.44 22.11
CA ALA A 221 -6.22 1.40 21.27
C ALA A 221 -7.71 1.73 21.01
N ILE A 222 -8.23 1.32 19.85
CA ILE A 222 -9.67 1.41 19.59
C ILE A 222 -10.36 0.27 20.32
N ALA A 223 -11.31 0.58 21.20
CA ALA A 223 -12.09 -0.40 21.94
C ALA A 223 -13.30 -0.88 21.11
N ARG A 224 -14.05 0.05 20.53
CA ARG A 224 -15.23 -0.22 19.69
C ARG A 224 -15.61 1.00 18.85
N MET A 225 -16.55 0.82 17.94
CA MET A 225 -17.29 1.90 17.28
C MET A 225 -18.71 1.95 17.83
N THR A 226 -19.34 3.12 17.70
CA THR A 226 -20.74 3.40 18.04
C THR A 226 -21.41 4.01 16.82
N PRO A 227 -22.74 4.22 16.83
CA PRO A 227 -23.40 4.97 15.77
C PRO A 227 -22.84 6.39 15.55
N ARG A 228 -22.19 7.00 16.55
CA ARG A 228 -21.69 8.38 16.50
C ARG A 228 -20.19 8.51 16.23
N GLY A 229 -19.40 7.45 16.41
CA GLY A 229 -17.95 7.55 16.24
C GLY A 229 -17.14 6.38 16.78
N VAL A 230 -15.92 6.69 17.21
CA VAL A 230 -14.89 5.71 17.61
C VAL A 230 -14.59 5.87 19.09
N VAL A 231 -14.65 4.79 19.87
CA VAL A 231 -14.34 4.79 21.30
C VAL A 231 -12.96 4.21 21.52
N ASP A 232 -12.08 4.97 22.18
CA ASP A 232 -10.75 4.50 22.56
C ASP A 232 -10.78 3.61 23.83
N SER A 233 -9.64 3.02 24.16
CA SER A 233 -9.49 2.11 25.30
C SER A 233 -9.61 2.80 26.65
N GLU A 234 -9.55 4.14 26.69
CA GLU A 234 -9.80 4.94 27.89
C GLU A 234 -11.30 5.26 28.06
N GLY A 235 -12.14 4.84 27.10
CA GLY A 235 -13.58 5.06 27.12
C GLY A 235 -14.01 6.42 26.56
N ARG A 236 -13.10 7.20 25.98
CA ARG A 236 -13.44 8.47 25.34
C ARG A 236 -14.04 8.19 23.96
N GLU A 237 -15.19 8.80 23.69
CA GLU A 237 -15.85 8.72 22.39
C GLU A 237 -15.43 9.91 21.51
N HIS A 238 -14.81 9.60 20.39
CA HIS A 238 -14.43 10.55 19.36
C HIS A 238 -15.55 10.57 18.31
N GLU A 239 -16.48 11.51 18.45
CA GLU A 239 -17.60 11.64 17.53
C GLU A 239 -17.13 12.10 16.15
N VAL A 240 -17.52 11.37 15.10
CA VAL A 240 -17.08 11.61 13.73
C VAL A 240 -18.19 11.31 12.74
N ASP A 241 -18.17 12.01 11.62
CA ASP A 241 -19.13 11.85 10.52
C ASP A 241 -18.58 10.89 9.44
N VAL A 242 -17.25 10.81 9.33
CA VAL A 242 -16.56 9.97 8.34
C VAL A 242 -15.41 9.21 8.99
N VAL A 243 -15.26 7.92 8.63
CA VAL A 243 -14.13 7.06 9.03
C VAL A 243 -13.37 6.61 7.78
N ILE A 244 -12.07 6.92 7.74
CA ILE A 244 -11.17 6.52 6.65
C ILE A 244 -10.20 5.46 7.18
N TYR A 245 -10.30 4.24 6.66
CA TYR A 245 -9.35 3.17 7.00
C TYR A 245 -8.09 3.27 6.15
N ALA A 246 -6.96 3.55 6.80
CA ALA A 246 -5.61 3.47 6.25
C ALA A 246 -4.86 2.26 6.82
N THR A 247 -5.55 1.13 6.89
CA THR A 247 -5.16 -0.08 7.60
C THR A 247 -4.42 -1.11 6.73
N GLY A 248 -4.16 -0.74 5.47
CA GLY A 248 -3.32 -1.51 4.55
C GLY A 248 -4.08 -2.64 3.85
N PHE A 249 -3.35 -3.70 3.52
CA PHE A 249 -3.85 -4.78 2.67
C PHE A 249 -3.55 -6.14 3.29
N GLU A 250 -4.23 -7.18 2.82
CA GLU A 250 -3.85 -8.55 3.13
C GLU A 250 -2.55 -8.94 2.44
N THR A 251 -1.53 -9.30 3.21
CA THR A 251 -0.17 -9.57 2.69
C THR A 251 0.21 -11.05 2.67
N ARG A 252 -0.63 -11.93 3.22
CA ARG A 252 -0.40 -13.39 3.26
C ARG A 252 -1.24 -14.14 2.24
N SER A 253 -2.33 -13.53 1.77
CA SER A 253 -3.33 -14.14 0.91
C SER A 253 -3.17 -13.68 -0.55
N PHE A 254 -2.05 -14.06 -1.18
CA PHE A 254 -1.67 -13.59 -2.53
C PHE A 254 -2.68 -13.97 -3.61
N VAL A 255 -3.34 -15.12 -3.44
CA VAL A 255 -4.38 -15.64 -4.34
C VAL A 255 -5.78 -15.37 -3.77
N GLY A 256 -5.88 -15.25 -2.43
CA GLY A 256 -7.12 -15.25 -1.66
C GLY A 256 -8.12 -16.26 -2.14
N ASP A 257 -9.35 -15.83 -2.37
CA ASP A 257 -10.46 -16.75 -2.66
C ASP A 257 -10.47 -17.25 -4.11
N THR A 258 -9.57 -16.75 -4.97
CA THR A 258 -9.46 -17.24 -6.34
C THR A 258 -8.91 -18.68 -6.29
N GLY A 259 -9.79 -19.65 -6.56
CA GLY A 259 -9.44 -21.06 -6.53
C GLY A 259 -8.50 -21.42 -7.68
N VAL A 260 -7.20 -21.50 -7.41
CA VAL A 260 -6.18 -21.93 -8.39
C VAL A 260 -5.81 -23.39 -8.15
N THR A 261 -6.04 -24.22 -9.16
CA THR A 261 -5.80 -25.67 -9.13
C THR A 261 -4.87 -26.06 -10.28
N GLY A 262 -3.73 -26.64 -9.95
CA GLY A 262 -2.73 -27.16 -10.87
C GLY A 262 -2.96 -28.63 -11.22
N VAL A 263 -1.89 -29.31 -11.63
CA VAL A 263 -1.93 -30.72 -12.06
C VAL A 263 -2.48 -31.63 -10.96
N ASN A 264 -3.19 -32.69 -11.35
CA ASN A 264 -3.74 -33.69 -10.42
C ASN A 264 -4.62 -33.09 -9.29
N GLY A 265 -5.23 -31.93 -9.51
CA GLY A 265 -6.09 -31.28 -8.51
C GLY A 265 -5.35 -30.53 -7.39
N LEU A 266 -4.02 -30.33 -7.52
CA LEU A 266 -3.22 -29.65 -6.50
C LEU A 266 -3.66 -28.18 -6.35
N ARG A 267 -4.05 -27.75 -5.15
CA ARG A 267 -4.49 -26.37 -4.91
C ARG A 267 -3.32 -25.49 -4.52
N LEU A 268 -3.25 -24.29 -5.09
CA LEU A 268 -2.16 -23.34 -4.80
C LEU A 268 -2.16 -22.90 -3.34
N SER A 269 -3.35 -22.80 -2.73
CA SER A 269 -3.52 -22.53 -1.31
C SER A 269 -2.85 -23.58 -0.40
N ASP A 270 -2.85 -24.84 -0.82
CA ASP A 270 -2.26 -25.93 -0.05
C ASP A 270 -0.73 -25.89 -0.17
N VAL A 271 -0.21 -25.58 -1.35
CA VAL A 271 1.24 -25.42 -1.59
C VAL A 271 1.82 -24.22 -0.85
N TRP A 272 1.04 -23.15 -0.68
CA TRP A 272 1.49 -21.92 -0.03
C TRP A 272 1.09 -21.81 1.45
N ILE A 273 0.66 -22.90 2.08
CA ILE A 273 0.17 -22.87 3.46
C ILE A 273 1.23 -22.40 4.47
N ASP A 274 2.48 -22.83 4.29
CA ASP A 274 3.63 -22.42 5.12
C ASP A 274 4.30 -21.13 4.62
N GLY A 275 3.79 -20.58 3.52
CA GLY A 275 4.25 -19.35 2.89
C GLY A 275 4.36 -19.47 1.37
N PRO A 276 4.17 -18.36 0.64
CA PRO A 276 4.29 -18.35 -0.80
C PRO A 276 5.75 -18.55 -1.24
N GLU A 277 5.95 -19.56 -2.09
CA GLU A 277 7.22 -19.87 -2.73
C GLU A 277 7.03 -19.93 -4.26
N ALA A 278 7.99 -19.39 -4.98
CA ALA A 278 8.04 -19.46 -6.44
C ALA A 278 9.51 -19.49 -6.92
N TYR A 279 9.80 -20.33 -7.90
CA TYR A 279 11.09 -20.36 -8.57
C TYR A 279 11.32 -19.05 -9.33
N LEU A 280 12.39 -18.35 -8.97
CA LEU A 280 12.71 -16.99 -9.45
C LEU A 280 11.58 -15.96 -9.27
N GLY A 281 10.59 -16.27 -8.43
CA GLY A 281 9.43 -15.41 -8.20
C GLY A 281 8.40 -15.49 -9.32
N LEU A 282 8.54 -16.44 -10.25
CA LEU A 282 7.70 -16.57 -11.43
C LEU A 282 6.84 -17.84 -11.34
N SER A 283 7.45 -19.02 -11.31
CA SER A 283 6.73 -20.30 -11.45
C SER A 283 6.62 -21.09 -10.15
N VAL A 284 5.58 -21.93 -10.05
CA VAL A 284 5.33 -22.81 -8.89
C VAL A 284 5.25 -24.26 -9.37
N THR A 285 5.95 -25.17 -8.70
CA THR A 285 5.90 -26.60 -9.02
C THR A 285 4.46 -27.11 -8.92
N GLY A 286 4.01 -27.85 -9.94
CA GLY A 286 2.63 -28.34 -10.04
C GLY A 286 1.64 -27.39 -10.72
N PHE A 287 2.08 -26.21 -11.16
CA PHE A 287 1.27 -25.22 -11.88
C PHE A 287 1.92 -24.92 -13.25
N PRO A 288 1.57 -25.67 -14.31
CA PRO A 288 2.20 -25.55 -15.61
C PRO A 288 1.94 -24.18 -16.24
N ILE A 289 3.01 -23.54 -16.73
CA ILE A 289 2.94 -22.28 -17.47
C ILE A 289 2.17 -21.19 -16.70
N PHE A 290 2.28 -21.25 -15.37
CA PHE A 290 1.79 -20.26 -14.42
C PHE A 290 2.93 -19.31 -14.04
N SER A 291 2.69 -17.99 -14.13
CA SER A 291 3.64 -16.98 -13.68
C SER A 291 3.00 -15.95 -12.78
N CYS A 292 3.66 -15.56 -11.70
CA CYS A 292 3.24 -14.45 -10.83
C CYS A 292 4.19 -13.27 -11.02
N CYS A 293 3.71 -12.14 -11.55
CA CYS A 293 4.53 -10.94 -11.76
C CYS A 293 5.02 -10.29 -10.45
N THR A 294 4.62 -10.82 -9.29
CA THR A 294 5.08 -10.38 -7.97
C THR A 294 5.25 -11.55 -6.99
N GLY A 295 5.65 -12.74 -7.47
CA GLY A 295 5.97 -13.85 -6.58
C GLY A 295 7.12 -13.49 -5.63
N ARG A 296 7.08 -14.01 -4.40
CA ARG A 296 8.03 -13.62 -3.34
C ARG A 296 9.43 -14.17 -3.64
N THR A 297 10.26 -13.44 -4.39
CA THR A 297 11.72 -13.64 -4.32
C THR A 297 12.63 -12.43 -4.54
N ARG A 298 12.29 -11.30 -5.19
CA ARG A 298 13.38 -10.34 -5.54
C ARG A 298 13.20 -8.82 -5.42
N THR A 299 11.99 -8.24 -5.45
CA THR A 299 11.89 -6.76 -5.41
C THR A 299 10.87 -6.29 -4.38
N TRP A 300 11.36 -5.65 -3.34
CA TRP A 300 10.54 -4.90 -2.39
C TRP A 300 10.40 -3.46 -2.88
N GLY A 301 9.16 -3.00 -3.11
CA GLY A 301 8.82 -1.58 -2.98
C GLY A 301 9.04 -0.64 -4.18
N THR A 302 9.57 -1.10 -5.30
CA THR A 302 9.67 -0.32 -6.56
C THR A 302 9.00 -1.05 -7.72
N THR A 303 7.72 -0.76 -7.92
CA THR A 303 7.04 -1.10 -9.18
C THR A 303 7.42 -0.03 -10.21
N PRO A 304 7.97 -0.38 -11.38
CA PRO A 304 8.24 0.62 -12.41
C PRO A 304 6.92 1.24 -12.89
N SER A 305 6.78 2.56 -12.83
CA SER A 305 5.74 3.24 -13.59
C SER A 305 6.13 3.18 -15.08
N SER A 306 5.32 2.47 -15.86
CA SER A 306 5.48 2.31 -17.30
C SER A 306 5.15 3.60 -18.05
N THR A 307 6.04 4.05 -18.96
CA THR A 307 5.72 4.87 -20.14
C THR A 307 6.61 4.49 -21.31
#